data_AF-N4UKP9-F1
#
_entry.id   AF-N4UKP9-F1
#
_cell.length_a   1.000
_cell.length_b   1.000
_cell.length_c   1.000
_cell.angle_alpha   90.00
_cell.angle_beta   90.00
_cell.angle_gamma   90.00
#
_symmetry.space_group_name_H-M   'P 1'
#
loop_
_entity.id
_entity.type
_entity.pdbx_description
1 polymer ?
#
loop_
_entity_poly.entity_id
_entity_poly.type
_entity_poly.pdbx_seq_one_letter_code
_entity_poly.pdbx_strand_id
1 'polypeptide(L)'
;MQLSSWTAATSLVLVAFAKSALACDGYLNCHCYNSDGKPNDAATETVCKRYAAGNAQMIVPSDWSDGAKECQYIGKEGERRGKAWHPFGFSNCQWRDMCGEAGATGADSSCRDHAPVGGKSYKAGAIYVKHN
;
A
#
# COMPACT_ATOMS: atom_id res chain seq x y z
N MET A 1 23.49 6.31 42.66
CA MET A 1 22.09 6.17 42.21
C MET A 1 22.10 5.66 40.78
N GLN A 2 21.95 4.35 40.58
CA GLN A 2 21.84 3.74 39.26
C GLN A 2 20.38 3.82 38.81
N LEU A 3 20.13 4.54 37.71
CA LEU A 3 18.83 4.57 37.05
C LEU A 3 18.57 3.19 36.42
N SER A 4 17.51 2.53 36.88
CA SER A 4 17.05 1.24 36.36
C SER A 4 16.81 1.32 34.86
N SER A 5 17.59 0.57 34.09
CA SER A 5 17.58 0.50 32.62
C SER A 5 16.33 -0.17 32.02
N TRP A 6 15.27 -0.36 32.81
CA TRP A 6 14.11 -1.20 32.49
C TRP A 6 12.90 -0.43 31.94
N THR A 7 12.98 0.90 31.87
CA THR A 7 11.89 1.75 31.33
C THR A 7 12.12 2.20 29.89
N ALA A 8 13.33 2.04 29.33
CA ALA A 8 13.62 2.43 27.96
C ALA A 8 13.17 1.38 26.91
N ALA A 9 13.12 0.10 27.29
CA ALA A 9 12.77 -0.99 26.37
C ALA A 9 11.27 -1.02 26.01
N THR A 10 10.40 -0.63 26.94
CA THR A 10 8.94 -0.73 26.76
C THR A 10 8.42 0.31 25.76
N SER A 11 9.06 1.48 25.67
CA SER A 11 8.65 2.55 24.76
C SER A 11 8.96 2.25 23.29
N LEU A 12 10.01 1.46 22.99
CA LEU A 12 10.37 1.12 21.60
C LEU A 12 9.37 0.16 20.95
N VAL A 13 8.82 -0.79 21.72
CA VAL A 13 7.89 -1.80 21.20
C VAL A 13 6.57 -1.17 20.77
N LEU A 14 6.05 -0.19 21.53
CA LEU A 14 4.81 0.53 21.20
C LEU A 14 4.92 1.39 19.93
N VAL A 15 6.10 1.93 19.61
CA VAL A 15 6.31 2.71 18.38
C VAL A 15 6.41 1.82 17.14
N ALA A 16 6.94 0.60 17.27
CA ALA A 16 7.04 -0.34 16.16
C ALA A 16 5.66 -0.81 15.67
N PHE A 17 4.69 -1.02 16.57
CA PHE A 17 3.32 -1.38 16.20
C PHE A 17 2.48 -0.21 15.67
N ALA A 18 2.84 1.03 16.01
CA ALA A 18 2.12 2.22 15.53
C ALA A 18 2.38 2.49 14.02
N LYS A 19 3.57 2.13 13.51
CA LYS A 19 3.91 2.31 12.09
C LYS A 19 3.12 1.42 11.14
N SER A 20 2.68 0.25 11.61
CA SER A 20 1.88 -0.69 10.81
C SER A 20 0.41 -0.27 10.62
N ALA A 21 -0.14 0.60 11.49
CA ALA A 21 -1.57 0.94 11.45
C ALA A 21 -1.90 2.15 10.54
N LEU A 22 -0.97 3.10 10.41
CA LEU A 22 -1.14 4.29 9.56
C LEU A 22 -0.98 4.00 8.06
N ALA A 23 -0.57 2.78 7.71
CA ALA A 23 -0.31 2.37 6.34
C ALA A 23 -1.44 1.54 5.72
N CYS A 24 -2.47 1.10 6.48
CA CYS A 24 -3.54 0.25 5.93
C CYS A 24 -4.70 1.03 5.27
N ASP A 25 -4.42 2.09 4.51
CA ASP A 25 -5.45 2.79 3.72
C ASP A 25 -5.55 2.22 2.30
N GLY A 26 -6.52 2.71 1.52
CA GLY A 26 -6.72 2.39 0.12
C GLY A 26 -6.00 3.38 -0.79
N TYR A 27 -5.23 2.86 -1.75
CA TYR A 27 -4.43 3.68 -2.65
C TYR A 27 -4.60 3.30 -4.13
N LEU A 28 -4.30 4.25 -5.02
CA LEU A 28 -4.43 4.02 -6.46
C LEU A 28 -3.22 3.31 -7.09
N ASN A 29 -2.03 3.45 -6.55
CA ASN A 29 -0.80 2.92 -7.14
C ASN A 29 -0.01 2.20 -6.07
N CYS A 30 0.46 1.00 -6.35
CA CYS A 30 1.23 0.21 -5.40
C CYS A 30 2.38 -0.55 -6.09
N HIS A 31 3.48 -0.71 -5.35
CA HIS A 31 4.58 -1.59 -5.74
C HIS A 31 5.25 -2.27 -4.54
N CYS A 32 5.96 -3.36 -4.81
CA CYS A 32 6.70 -4.15 -3.83
C CYS A 32 8.18 -3.73 -3.76
N TYR A 33 8.81 -3.91 -2.61
CA TYR A 33 10.26 -3.71 -2.43
C TYR A 33 11.01 -5.01 -2.14
N ASN A 34 12.30 -5.00 -2.40
CA ASN A 34 13.26 -5.94 -1.85
C ASN A 34 13.83 -5.43 -0.50
N SER A 35 14.51 -6.31 0.23
CA SER A 35 15.15 -6.00 1.51
C SER A 35 16.25 -4.93 1.39
N ASP A 36 16.80 -4.70 0.20
CA ASP A 36 17.77 -3.63 -0.08
C ASP A 36 17.11 -2.28 -0.38
N GLY A 37 15.78 -2.20 -0.26
CA GLY A 37 15.00 -0.99 -0.51
C GLY A 37 14.74 -0.71 -1.99
N LYS A 38 15.19 -1.58 -2.91
CA LYS A 38 14.93 -1.39 -4.35
C LYS A 38 13.56 -1.94 -4.74
N PRO A 39 12.87 -1.31 -5.72
CA PRO A 39 11.64 -1.85 -6.26
C PRO A 39 11.80 -3.29 -6.78
N ASN A 40 10.78 -4.12 -6.53
CA ASN A 40 10.67 -5.46 -7.07
C ASN A 40 9.53 -5.49 -8.10
N ASP A 41 9.87 -5.16 -9.35
CA ASP A 41 8.93 -5.12 -10.47
C ASP A 41 8.27 -6.49 -10.73
N ALA A 42 9.01 -7.59 -10.56
CA ALA A 42 8.49 -8.93 -10.82
C ALA A 42 7.42 -9.36 -9.80
N ALA A 43 7.66 -9.09 -8.51
CA ALA A 43 6.67 -9.29 -7.47
C ALA A 43 5.47 -8.35 -7.68
N THR A 44 5.72 -7.07 -7.99
CA THR A 44 4.67 -6.08 -8.29
C THR A 44 3.76 -6.53 -9.43
N GLU A 45 4.33 -7.01 -10.53
CA GLU A 45 3.58 -7.55 -11.66
C GLU A 45 2.76 -8.78 -11.29
N THR A 46 3.33 -9.68 -10.47
CA THR A 46 2.63 -10.86 -9.97
C THR A 46 1.43 -10.49 -9.11
N VAL A 47 1.58 -9.52 -8.20
CA VAL A 47 0.47 -9.01 -7.38
C VAL A 47 -0.57 -8.31 -8.25
N CYS A 48 -0.15 -7.48 -9.20
CA CYS A 48 -1.06 -6.76 -10.10
C CYS A 48 -1.98 -7.69 -10.89
N LYS A 49 -1.46 -8.86 -11.31
CA LYS A 49 -2.22 -9.91 -12.02
C LYS A 49 -3.25 -10.64 -11.16
N ARG A 50 -3.25 -10.46 -9.83
CA ARG A 50 -4.27 -11.05 -8.93
C ARG A 50 -5.61 -10.31 -9.02
N TYR A 51 -5.60 -9.08 -9.52
CA TYR A 51 -6.80 -8.30 -9.73
C TYR A 51 -7.41 -8.59 -11.10
N ALA A 52 -8.72 -8.39 -11.24
CA ALA A 52 -9.39 -8.49 -12.54
C ALA A 52 -8.78 -7.50 -13.54
N ALA A 53 -8.68 -7.89 -14.81
CA ALA A 53 -8.01 -7.10 -15.87
C ALA A 53 -8.57 -5.67 -16.06
N GLY A 54 -9.83 -5.42 -15.69
CA GLY A 54 -10.44 -4.08 -15.74
C GLY A 54 -10.19 -3.21 -14.51
N ASN A 55 -9.50 -3.73 -13.49
CA ASN A 55 -9.26 -3.03 -12.23
C ASN A 55 -7.81 -2.62 -12.04
N ALA A 56 -6.86 -3.30 -12.68
CA ALA A 56 -5.44 -3.12 -12.39
C ALA A 56 -4.60 -3.17 -13.66
N GLN A 57 -3.61 -2.29 -13.75
CA GLN A 57 -2.68 -2.22 -14.87
C GLN A 57 -1.27 -1.91 -14.36
N MET A 58 -0.27 -2.64 -14.86
CA MET A 58 1.13 -2.25 -14.67
C MET A 58 1.44 -0.99 -15.48
N ILE A 59 1.99 0.02 -14.81
CA ILE A 59 2.46 1.26 -15.40
C ILE A 59 3.97 1.36 -15.31
N VAL A 60 4.57 2.10 -16.24
CA VAL A 60 5.99 2.42 -16.24
C VAL A 60 6.34 3.37 -15.08
N PRO A 61 7.62 3.47 -14.70
CA PRO A 61 8.02 4.41 -13.66
C PRO A 61 7.61 5.84 -13.98
N SER A 62 7.17 6.52 -12.94
CA SER A 62 6.79 7.93 -12.92
C SER A 62 7.66 8.71 -11.93
N ASP A 63 7.64 10.04 -12.00
CA ASP A 63 8.46 10.94 -11.15
C ASP A 63 8.29 10.74 -9.63
N TRP A 64 7.24 10.02 -9.21
CA TRP A 64 6.82 9.82 -7.82
C TRP A 64 6.78 8.33 -7.41
N SER A 65 7.25 7.45 -8.31
CA SER A 65 7.32 5.99 -8.11
C SER A 65 8.67 5.50 -7.60
N ASP A 66 9.60 6.40 -7.24
CA ASP A 66 10.97 6.05 -6.83
C ASP A 66 11.72 5.16 -7.86
N GLY A 67 11.37 5.30 -9.15
CA GLY A 67 11.91 4.49 -10.24
C GLY A 67 11.27 3.10 -10.39
N ALA A 68 10.24 2.77 -9.61
CA ALA A 68 9.52 1.51 -9.66
C ALA A 68 8.52 1.46 -10.82
N LYS A 69 8.29 0.27 -11.38
CA LYS A 69 7.01 0.02 -12.04
C LYS A 69 5.95 -0.15 -10.96
N GLU A 70 4.78 0.43 -11.17
CA GLU A 70 3.67 0.35 -10.22
C GLU A 70 2.48 -0.36 -10.85
N CYS A 71 1.65 -0.95 -10.01
CA CYS A 71 0.32 -1.35 -10.40
C CYS A 71 -0.64 -0.20 -10.11
N GLN A 72 -1.29 0.31 -11.15
CA GLN A 72 -2.30 1.34 -11.07
C GLN A 72 -3.70 0.73 -11.03
N TYR A 73 -4.54 1.23 -10.15
CA TYR A 73 -5.97 0.99 -10.18
C TYR A 73 -6.62 1.79 -11.32
N ILE A 74 -7.23 1.08 -12.26
CA ILE A 74 -7.85 1.65 -13.47
C ILE A 74 -9.36 1.39 -13.54
N GLY A 75 -9.94 0.86 -12.47
CA GLY A 75 -11.37 0.55 -12.40
C GLY A 75 -12.25 1.77 -12.14
N LYS A 76 -13.46 1.51 -11.65
CA LYS A 76 -14.41 2.55 -11.26
C LYS A 76 -13.83 3.43 -10.14
N GLU A 77 -13.88 4.75 -10.29
CA GLU A 77 -13.31 5.71 -9.32
C GLU A 77 -13.85 5.54 -7.88
N GLY A 78 -15.14 5.25 -7.74
CA GLY A 78 -15.81 5.15 -6.44
C GLY A 78 -17.29 4.82 -6.54
N GLU A 79 -17.96 4.76 -5.39
CA GLU A 79 -19.40 4.63 -5.28
C GLU A 79 -19.96 5.39 -4.08
N ARG A 80 -21.24 5.80 -4.17
CA ARG A 80 -21.95 6.34 -3.01
C ARG A 80 -22.52 5.21 -2.17
N ARG A 81 -22.25 5.25 -0.86
CA ARG A 81 -22.93 4.43 0.15
C ARG A 81 -23.66 5.37 1.12
N GLY A 82 -24.99 5.37 1.04
CA GLY A 82 -25.80 6.38 1.72
C GLY A 82 -25.47 7.80 1.22
N LYS A 83 -25.11 8.70 2.14
CA LYS A 83 -24.76 10.10 1.83
C LYS A 83 -23.26 10.32 1.55
N ALA A 84 -22.43 9.30 1.70
CA ALA A 84 -20.98 9.41 1.58
C ALA A 84 -20.48 8.85 0.24
N TRP A 85 -19.44 9.48 -0.31
CA TRP A 85 -18.69 8.97 -1.46
C TRP A 85 -17.48 8.18 -0.98
N HIS A 86 -17.32 6.97 -1.51
CA HIS A 86 -16.21 6.08 -1.21
C HIS A 86 -15.45 5.76 -2.49
N PRO A 87 -14.14 5.99 -2.55
CA PRO A 87 -13.33 5.58 -3.69
C PRO A 87 -13.04 4.10 -3.66
N PHE A 88 -12.62 3.57 -4.79
CA PHE A 88 -11.95 2.28 -4.85
C PHE A 88 -10.43 2.45 -4.87
N GLY A 89 -9.73 1.46 -4.31
CA GLY A 89 -8.27 1.38 -4.35
C GLY A 89 -7.73 0.07 -3.79
N PHE A 90 -6.43 -0.10 -3.84
CA PHE A 90 -5.72 -1.24 -3.26
C PHE A 90 -5.49 -1.00 -1.77
N SER A 91 -5.85 -1.97 -0.93
CA SER A 91 -5.43 -1.94 0.47
C SER A 91 -3.92 -2.16 0.55
N ASN A 92 -3.16 -1.19 1.07
CA ASN A 92 -1.71 -1.35 1.19
C ASN A 92 -1.32 -2.50 2.13
N CYS A 93 -2.13 -2.83 3.14
CA CYS A 93 -1.83 -3.96 4.02
C CYS A 93 -2.04 -5.31 3.33
N GLN A 94 -3.12 -5.47 2.57
CA GLN A 94 -3.27 -6.67 1.72
C GLN A 94 -2.20 -6.72 0.64
N TRP A 95 -1.84 -5.57 0.05
CA TRP A 95 -0.78 -5.48 -0.93
C TRP A 95 0.57 -5.96 -0.38
N ARG A 96 0.94 -5.53 0.83
CA ARG A 96 2.16 -5.97 1.52
C ARG A 96 2.20 -7.49 1.71
N ASP A 97 1.10 -8.08 2.16
CA ASP A 97 1.03 -9.53 2.37
C ASP A 97 1.21 -10.26 1.03
N MET A 98 0.55 -9.78 -0.03
CA MET A 98 0.70 -10.34 -1.37
C MET A 98 2.10 -10.16 -1.96
N CYS A 99 2.81 -9.07 -1.63
CA CYS A 99 4.20 -8.89 -2.03
C CYS A 99 5.09 -10.01 -1.46
N GLY A 100 4.92 -10.35 -0.18
CA GLY A 100 5.64 -11.46 0.45
C GLY A 100 5.32 -12.81 -0.21
N GLU A 101 4.05 -13.08 -0.47
CA GLU A 101 3.62 -14.29 -1.20
C GLU A 101 4.15 -14.34 -2.65
N ALA A 102 4.36 -13.20 -3.29
CA ALA A 102 4.95 -13.07 -4.62
C ALA A 102 6.48 -13.14 -4.63
N GLY A 103 7.12 -13.33 -3.46
CA GLY A 103 8.57 -13.49 -3.33
C GLY A 103 9.36 -12.19 -3.16
N ALA A 104 8.70 -11.07 -2.84
CA ALA A 104 9.39 -9.86 -2.43
C ALA A 104 10.08 -10.07 -1.07
N THR A 105 11.33 -9.61 -0.95
CA THR A 105 12.11 -9.75 0.29
C THR A 105 12.02 -8.53 1.21
N GLY A 106 11.41 -7.45 0.75
CA GLY A 106 11.16 -6.25 1.53
C GLY A 106 10.04 -6.47 2.55
N ALA A 107 10.16 -5.82 3.72
CA ALA A 107 9.18 -5.94 4.79
C ALA A 107 7.93 -5.06 4.59
N ASP A 108 7.91 -4.21 3.55
CA ASP A 108 6.82 -3.26 3.31
C ASP A 108 6.54 -3.08 1.82
N SER A 109 5.37 -2.54 1.51
CA SER A 109 4.99 -2.06 0.18
C SER A 109 4.92 -0.55 0.14
N SER A 110 5.06 0.02 -1.05
CA SER A 110 4.80 1.44 -1.28
C SER A 110 3.48 1.58 -2.01
N CYS A 111 2.50 2.20 -1.38
CA CYS A 111 1.22 2.54 -1.96
C CYS A 111 0.93 4.05 -1.86
N ARG A 112 0.40 4.64 -2.93
CA ARG A 112 0.27 6.10 -3.11
C ARG A 112 -0.79 6.48 -4.15
N ASP A 113 -1.22 7.74 -4.13
CA ASP A 113 -2.47 8.16 -4.79
C ASP A 113 -2.38 9.11 -6.02
N HIS A 114 -1.30 9.83 -6.37
CA HIS A 114 -1.44 11.00 -7.30
C HIS A 114 -0.59 10.91 -8.56
N ALA A 115 -1.15 10.77 -9.77
CA ALA A 115 -2.20 11.62 -10.36
C ALA A 115 -3.29 10.87 -11.19
N PRO A 116 -4.51 11.46 -11.42
CA PRO A 116 -4.94 12.82 -11.09
C PRO A 116 -6.15 12.90 -10.15
N VAL A 117 -6.20 12.23 -8.99
CA VAL A 117 -7.00 12.72 -7.84
C VAL A 117 -6.31 12.29 -6.57
N GLY A 118 -6.17 13.21 -5.62
CA GLY A 118 -5.25 12.98 -4.56
C GLY A 118 -5.49 13.51 -3.16
N GLY A 119 -5.33 12.60 -2.19
CA GLY A 119 -4.47 12.88 -1.03
C GLY A 119 -5.20 13.20 0.24
N LYS A 120 -6.52 13.16 0.19
CA LYS A 120 -7.33 13.13 1.40
C LYS A 120 -7.77 11.69 1.54
N SER A 121 -7.28 11.00 2.57
CA SER A 121 -7.97 9.81 3.10
C SER A 121 -9.44 10.17 3.11
N TYR A 122 -10.20 9.52 2.23
CA TYR A 122 -11.56 9.93 1.99
C TYR A 122 -12.23 9.79 3.33
N LYS A 123 -12.84 10.87 3.85
CA LYS A 123 -13.34 10.89 5.24
C LYS A 123 -14.31 9.73 5.53
N ALA A 124 -14.87 9.13 4.48
CA ALA A 124 -15.74 7.98 4.51
C ALA A 124 -15.04 6.60 4.43
N GLY A 125 -13.73 6.56 4.16
CA GLY A 125 -12.93 5.36 3.90
C GLY A 125 -12.96 4.89 2.45
N ALA A 126 -11.89 4.23 2.01
CA ALA A 126 -11.81 3.56 0.71
C ALA A 126 -12.52 2.19 0.74
N ILE A 127 -13.04 1.78 -0.41
CA ILE A 127 -13.49 0.42 -0.67
C ILE A 127 -12.35 -0.32 -1.33
N TYR A 128 -11.86 -1.38 -0.68
CA TYR A 128 -10.77 -2.16 -1.22
C TYR A 128 -11.25 -3.02 -2.39
N VAL A 129 -10.50 -2.96 -3.49
CA VAL A 129 -10.74 -3.77 -4.66
C VAL A 129 -10.44 -5.23 -4.31
N LYS A 130 -11.35 -6.14 -4.70
CA LYS A 130 -11.16 -7.57 -4.49
C LYS A 130 -10.05 -8.11 -5.40
N HIS A 131 -9.12 -8.86 -4.82
CA HIS A 131 -8.15 -9.68 -5.54
C HIS A 131 -8.53 -11.17 -5.42
N ASN A 132 -7.97 -11.98 -6.31
CA ASN A 132 -8.09 -13.44 -6.28
C ASN A 132 -7.11 -14.09 -5.31
#